data_AF-A0A7C5FWQ4-F1
#
_entry.id   AF-A0A7C5FWQ4-F1
#
_cell.length_a   1.000
_cell.length_b   1.000
_cell.length_c   1.000
_cell.angle_alpha   90.00
_cell.angle_beta   90.00
_cell.angle_gamma   90.00
#
_symmetry.space_group_name_H-M   'P 1'
#
loop_
_entity.id
_entity.type
_entity.pdbx_description
1 polymer ?
#
loop_
_entity_poly.entity_id
_entity_poly.type
_entity_poly.pdbx_seq_one_letter_code
_entity_poly.pdbx_strand_id
1 'polypeptide(L)'
;MNRILIHLVVVFAALSTAFVPANAGDNVELVISRSKHQLAVKKDGVNVRTFKVAFGSGGKKAKLRSGDHTTPKGKYRISKIRDSNRFHMFMQLNYPNMEDAKRAYKNHSI
;
A
#
# COMPACT_ATOMS: atom_id res chain seq x y z
N MET A 1 33.37 -21.19 43.37
CA MET A 1 32.42 -20.07 43.33
C MET A 1 32.26 -19.42 41.95
N ASN A 2 33.27 -19.48 41.06
CA ASN A 2 33.25 -18.79 39.76
C ASN A 2 32.49 -19.49 38.61
N ARG A 3 32.13 -20.78 38.72
CA ARG A 3 31.52 -21.53 37.59
C ARG A 3 30.02 -21.21 37.41
N ILE A 4 29.31 -20.98 38.52
CA ILE A 4 27.87 -20.64 38.51
C ILE A 4 27.63 -19.24 37.91
N LEU A 5 28.54 -18.30 38.19
CA LEU A 5 28.50 -16.94 37.64
C LEU A 5 28.72 -16.93 36.11
N ILE A 6 29.62 -17.79 35.62
CA ILE A 6 29.88 -17.93 34.17
C ILE A 6 28.64 -18.45 33.43
N HIS A 7 27.94 -19.44 33.99
CA HIS A 7 26.72 -19.96 33.36
C HIS A 7 25.58 -18.93 33.34
N LEU A 8 25.45 -18.09 34.37
CA LEU A 8 24.47 -16.98 34.39
C LEU A 8 24.75 -15.92 33.32
N VAL A 9 26.03 -15.57 33.10
CA VAL A 9 26.43 -14.62 32.05
C VAL A 9 26.19 -15.18 30.65
N VAL A 10 26.44 -16.47 30.43
CA VAL A 10 26.21 -17.12 29.12
C VAL A 10 24.72 -17.20 28.79
N VAL A 11 23.86 -17.48 29.77
CA VAL A 11 22.40 -17.48 29.58
C VAL A 11 21.85 -16.08 29.33
N PHE A 12 22.41 -15.05 29.98
CA PHE A 12 22.04 -13.65 29.74
C PHE A 12 22.47 -13.16 28.36
N ALA A 13 23.66 -13.56 27.90
CA ALA A 13 24.14 -13.26 26.55
C ALA A 13 23.30 -13.94 25.46
N ALA A 14 22.81 -15.17 25.70
CA ALA A 14 21.94 -15.89 24.77
C ALA A 14 20.52 -15.28 24.68
N LEU A 15 20.06 -14.53 25.68
CA LEU A 15 18.77 -13.83 25.65
C LEU A 15 18.83 -12.49 24.87
N SER A 16 20.04 -12.01 24.54
CA SER A 16 20.25 -10.72 23.87
C SER A 16 20.20 -10.81 22.34
N THR A 17 20.17 -12.02 21.76
CA THR A 17 20.22 -12.23 20.30
C THR A 17 18.84 -12.32 19.62
N ALA A 18 17.75 -12.05 20.34
CA ALA A 18 16.39 -12.21 19.81
C ALA A 18 15.75 -10.91 19.24
N PHE A 19 16.47 -9.79 19.22
CA PHE A 19 16.01 -8.61 18.46
C PHE A 19 16.49 -8.70 17.01
N VAL A 20 15.76 -9.50 16.22
CA VAL A 20 15.81 -9.35 14.76
C VAL A 20 15.09 -8.04 14.45
N PRO A 21 15.74 -7.00 13.89
CA PRO A 21 15.03 -5.80 13.47
C PRO A 21 13.97 -6.22 12.47
N ALA A 22 12.73 -5.77 12.69
CA ALA A 22 11.66 -5.95 11.72
C ALA A 22 12.17 -5.38 10.39
N ASN A 23 12.30 -6.25 9.39
CA ASN A 23 12.68 -5.83 8.04
C ASN A 23 11.50 -5.01 7.52
N ALA A 24 11.50 -3.70 7.83
CA ALA A 24 10.58 -2.74 7.25
C ALA A 24 10.96 -2.68 5.77
N GLY A 25 10.42 -3.59 4.98
CA GLY A 25 10.54 -3.54 3.53
C GLY A 25 10.15 -2.13 3.09
N ASP A 26 10.92 -1.58 2.15
CA ASP A 26 10.76 -0.22 1.64
C ASP A 26 9.29 0.21 1.63
N ASN A 27 8.92 1.23 2.41
CA ASN A 27 7.54 1.71 2.43
C ASN A 27 7.27 2.51 1.17
N VAL A 28 6.89 1.81 0.10
CA VAL A 28 6.55 2.43 -1.18
C VAL A 28 5.06 2.75 -1.24
N GLU A 29 4.75 4.02 -1.44
CA GLU A 29 3.38 4.51 -1.63
C GLU A 29 3.22 5.14 -3.00
N LEU A 30 2.07 4.89 -3.64
CA LEU A 30 1.66 5.59 -4.85
C LEU A 30 0.61 6.63 -4.47
N VAL A 31 0.97 7.91 -4.54
CA VAL A 31 0.08 9.03 -4.20
C VAL A 31 -0.46 9.65 -5.48
N ILE A 32 -1.75 9.47 -5.72
CA ILE A 32 -2.43 9.97 -6.92
C ILE A 32 -3.14 11.30 -6.62
N SER A 33 -2.69 12.37 -7.28
CA SER A 33 -3.36 13.68 -7.28
C SER A 33 -4.23 13.84 -8.53
N ARG A 34 -5.55 13.76 -8.35
CA ARG A 34 -6.52 13.91 -9.44
C ARG A 34 -6.58 15.33 -10.00
N SER A 35 -6.45 16.35 -9.16
CA SER A 35 -6.45 17.74 -9.60
C SER A 35 -5.21 18.09 -10.42
N LYS A 36 -4.05 17.52 -10.05
CA LYS A 36 -2.77 17.77 -10.72
C LYS A 36 -2.47 16.81 -11.87
N HIS A 37 -3.29 15.77 -12.08
CA HIS A 37 -3.02 14.71 -13.06
C HIS A 37 -1.65 14.05 -12.87
N GLN A 38 -1.31 13.77 -11.60
CA GLN A 38 0.01 13.25 -11.20
C GLN A 38 -0.10 12.01 -10.32
N LEU A 39 0.86 11.10 -10.48
CA LEU A 39 1.17 10.03 -9.54
C LEU A 39 2.59 10.26 -9.01
N ALA A 40 2.72 10.42 -7.70
CA ALA A 40 4.00 10.47 -7.02
C ALA A 40 4.29 9.09 -6.41
N VAL A 41 5.45 8.53 -6.72
CA VAL A 41 6.02 7.39 -6.02
C VAL A 41 6.77 7.95 -4.82
N LYS A 42 6.36 7.53 -3.63
CA LYS A 42 7.04 7.84 -2.38
C LYS A 42 7.72 6.60 -1.85
N LYS A 43 8.94 6.75 -1.35
CA LYS A 43 9.64 5.74 -0.56
C LYS A 43 9.96 6.36 0.79
N ASP A 44 9.49 5.75 1.86
CA ASP A 44 9.68 6.22 3.24
C ASP A 44 9.28 7.70 3.41
N GLY A 45 8.15 8.08 2.81
CA GLY A 45 7.60 9.44 2.84
C GLY A 45 8.21 10.43 1.84
N VAL A 46 9.38 10.11 1.26
CA VAL A 46 10.09 10.98 0.31
C VAL A 46 9.63 10.73 -1.12
N ASN A 47 9.33 11.79 -1.89
CA ASN A 47 8.99 11.68 -3.31
C ASN A 47 10.23 11.25 -4.11
N VAL A 48 10.22 10.03 -4.66
CA VAL A 48 11.32 9.51 -5.48
C VAL A 48 11.08 9.70 -6.98
N ARG A 49 9.81 9.72 -7.41
CA ARG A 49 9.45 9.93 -8.82
C ARG A 49 8.05 10.46 -8.99
N THR A 50 7.82 11.24 -10.05
CA THR A 50 6.49 11.72 -10.41
C THR A 50 6.20 11.38 -11.87
N PHE A 51 4.99 10.90 -12.13
CA PHE A 51 4.48 10.55 -13.44
C PHE A 51 3.21 11.35 -13.75
N LYS A 52 3.02 11.68 -15.03
CA LYS A 52 1.71 12.16 -15.52
C LYS A 52 0.74 10.99 -15.58
N VAL A 53 -0.52 11.21 -15.23
CA VAL A 53 -1.55 10.16 -15.25
C VAL A 53 -2.83 10.59 -15.94
N ALA A 54 -3.47 9.63 -16.61
CA ALA A 54 -4.83 9.74 -17.10
C ALA A 54 -5.79 9.05 -16.12
N PHE A 55 -7.03 9.54 -16.05
CA PHE A 55 -8.10 8.94 -15.27
C PHE A 55 -9.18 8.39 -16.19
N GLY A 56 -10.02 7.51 -15.66
CA GLY A 56 -11.19 7.03 -16.40
C GLY A 56 -12.10 8.20 -16.82
N SER A 57 -12.77 8.04 -17.97
CA SER A 57 -13.57 9.08 -18.63
C SER A 57 -14.81 9.53 -17.85
N GLY A 58 -15.18 8.84 -16.78
CA GLY A 58 -16.34 9.15 -15.93
C GLY A 58 -16.21 10.44 -15.08
N GLY A 59 -15.11 11.18 -15.21
CA GLY A 59 -14.93 12.49 -14.60
C GLY A 59 -14.43 12.48 -13.14
N LYS A 60 -14.66 13.58 -12.40
CA LYS A 60 -14.08 13.82 -11.05
C LYS A 60 -14.86 13.17 -9.90
N LYS A 61 -16.08 12.67 -10.15
CA LYS A 61 -16.92 12.03 -9.12
C LYS A 61 -16.28 10.72 -8.65
N ALA A 62 -16.61 10.31 -7.42
CA ALA A 62 -16.15 9.04 -6.86
C ALA A 62 -16.94 7.89 -7.49
N LYS A 63 -16.30 6.72 -7.59
CA LYS A 63 -16.93 5.51 -8.12
C LYS A 63 -18.07 5.06 -7.23
N LEU A 64 -19.25 4.89 -7.82
CA LEU A 64 -20.48 4.44 -7.15
C LEU A 64 -20.93 3.07 -7.64
N ARG A 65 -20.60 2.68 -8.89
CA ARG A 65 -21.01 1.39 -9.46
C ARG A 65 -20.06 0.91 -10.56
N SER A 66 -20.13 -0.38 -10.89
CA SER A 66 -19.46 -0.89 -12.10
C SER A 66 -19.95 -0.14 -13.35
N GLY A 67 -19.07 0.07 -14.33
CA GLY A 67 -19.41 0.77 -15.57
C GLY A 67 -19.50 2.31 -15.51
N ASP A 68 -19.30 2.96 -14.36
CA ASP A 68 -19.32 4.44 -14.29
C ASP A 68 -18.02 5.12 -14.79
N HIS A 69 -17.04 4.35 -15.27
CA HIS A 69 -15.76 4.81 -15.80
C HIS A 69 -14.95 5.75 -14.89
N THR A 70 -15.19 5.74 -13.57
CA THR A 70 -14.42 6.58 -12.62
C THR A 70 -13.27 5.82 -11.96
N THR A 71 -12.20 6.53 -11.61
CA THR A 71 -11.15 5.99 -10.73
C THR A 71 -11.63 6.04 -9.27
N PRO A 72 -11.48 4.96 -8.48
CA PRO A 72 -11.87 4.96 -7.07
C PRO A 72 -11.08 6.00 -6.25
N LYS A 73 -11.66 6.45 -5.13
CA LYS A 73 -11.03 7.39 -4.18
C LYS A 73 -10.96 6.74 -2.80
N GLY A 74 -9.75 6.61 -2.28
CA GLY A 74 -9.49 5.99 -0.99
C GLY A 74 -8.06 5.47 -0.92
N LYS A 75 -7.76 4.72 0.15
CA LYS A 75 -6.53 3.97 0.29
C LYS A 75 -6.76 2.56 -0.25
N TYR A 76 -5.87 2.11 -1.12
CA TYR A 76 -5.91 0.80 -1.75
C TYR A 76 -4.54 0.13 -1.65
N ARG A 77 -4.55 -1.19 -1.66
CA ARG A 77 -3.34 -2.02 -1.78
C ARG A 77 -3.25 -2.56 -3.19
N ILE A 78 -2.03 -2.70 -3.70
CA ILE A 78 -1.77 -3.47 -4.92
C ILE A 78 -1.87 -4.94 -4.54
N SER A 79 -2.88 -5.64 -5.07
CA SER A 79 -3.11 -7.07 -4.80
C SER A 79 -2.37 -7.98 -5.77
N LYS A 80 -2.11 -7.50 -7.00
CA LYS A 80 -1.38 -8.24 -8.03
C LYS A 80 -0.66 -7.29 -8.97
N ILE A 81 0.51 -7.70 -9.43
CA ILE A 81 1.24 -7.07 -10.52
C ILE A 81 1.37 -8.10 -11.64
N ARG A 82 1.15 -7.67 -12.88
CA ARG A 82 1.33 -8.50 -14.06
C ARG A 82 1.77 -7.66 -15.25
N ASP A 83 2.37 -8.30 -16.24
CA ASP A 83 2.68 -7.65 -17.50
C ASP A 83 1.40 -7.30 -18.26
N SER A 84 1.54 -6.32 -19.16
CA SER A 84 0.49 -5.85 -20.05
C SER A 84 1.02 -5.84 -21.47
N ASN A 85 0.20 -6.28 -22.44
CA ASN A 85 0.62 -6.27 -23.84
C ASN A 85 0.55 -4.86 -24.46
N ARG A 86 -0.36 -4.01 -23.95
CA ARG A 86 -0.60 -2.64 -24.47
C ARG A 86 0.12 -1.56 -23.67
N PHE A 87 0.55 -1.87 -22.45
CA PHE A 87 1.18 -0.93 -21.52
C PHE A 87 2.39 -1.61 -20.87
N HIS A 88 3.20 -0.89 -20.11
CA HIS A 88 4.36 -1.51 -19.45
C HIS A 88 3.96 -2.58 -18.41
N MET A 89 3.06 -2.26 -17.49
CA MET A 89 2.61 -3.18 -16.43
C MET A 89 1.17 -2.86 -16.02
N PHE A 90 0.47 -3.86 -15.50
CA PHE A 90 -0.82 -3.70 -14.83
C PHE A 90 -0.68 -3.95 -13.33
N MET A 91 -1.11 -2.98 -12.52
CA MET A 91 -1.19 -3.07 -11.07
C MET A 91 -2.65 -3.17 -10.65
N GLN A 92 -3.06 -4.33 -10.15
CA GLN A 92 -4.40 -4.56 -9.65
C GLN A 92 -4.56 -3.97 -8.26
N LEU A 93 -5.57 -3.12 -8.07
CA LEU A 93 -5.97 -2.65 -6.75
C LEU A 93 -6.88 -3.68 -6.08
N ASN A 94 -6.85 -3.74 -4.76
CA ASN A 94 -7.85 -4.47 -3.96
C ASN A 94 -9.23 -3.77 -3.92
N TYR A 95 -9.62 -3.09 -4.99
CA TYR A 95 -10.93 -2.45 -5.11
C TYR A 95 -11.98 -3.47 -5.64
N PRO A 96 -13.21 -3.48 -5.11
CA PRO A 96 -13.64 -2.78 -3.90
C PRO A 96 -13.03 -3.41 -2.63
N ASN A 97 -12.67 -2.58 -1.64
CA ASN A 97 -12.21 -3.03 -0.33
C ASN A 97 -13.27 -2.81 0.76
N MET A 98 -12.95 -3.14 2.01
CA MET A 98 -13.88 -3.01 3.14
C MET A 98 -14.41 -1.57 3.33
N GLU A 99 -13.60 -0.54 3.07
CA GLU A 99 -14.06 0.86 3.16
C GLU A 99 -15.02 1.22 2.02
N ASP A 100 -14.89 0.58 0.86
CA ASP A 100 -15.89 0.70 -0.20
C ASP A 100 -17.20 0.00 0.18
N ALA A 101 -17.13 -1.19 0.78
CA ALA A 101 -18.30 -1.92 1.26
C ALA A 101 -19.06 -1.13 2.34
N LYS A 102 -18.36 -0.58 3.34
CA LYS A 102 -18.94 0.31 4.36
C LYS A 102 -19.64 1.52 3.75
N ARG A 103 -19.03 2.13 2.73
CA ARG A 103 -19.59 3.29 2.02
C ARG A 103 -20.84 2.92 1.23
N ALA A 104 -20.82 1.77 0.53
CA ALA A 104 -21.99 1.26 -0.18
C ALA A 104 -23.16 0.98 0.77
N TYR A 105 -22.88 0.35 1.93
CA TYR A 105 -23.87 0.11 2.98
C TYR A 105 -24.49 1.41 3.49
N LYS A 106 -23.66 2.39 3.89
CA LYS A 106 -24.14 3.69 4.38
C LYS A 106 -24.99 4.44 3.35
N ASN A 107 -24.65 4.32 2.07
CA ASN A 107 -25.34 5.00 0.98
C ASN A 107 -26.52 4.20 0.42
N HIS A 108 -26.89 3.05 1.01
CA HIS A 108 -27.94 2.15 0.51
C HIS A 108 -27.75 1.80 -0.98
N SER A 109 -26.49 1.63 -1.39
CA SER A 109 -26.07 1.38 -2.78
C SER A 109 -25.53 -0.05 -2.96
N ILE A 110 -26.03 -0.99 -2.14
CA ILE A 110 -25.69 -2.41 -2.17
C ILE A 110 -26.55 -3.11 -3.24
#